data_AF-A0A3D0DT29-F1
#
_entry.id   AF-A0A3D0DT29-F1
#
_cell.length_a   1.000
_cell.length_b   1.000
_cell.length_c   1.000
_cell.angle_alpha   90.00
_cell.angle_beta   90.00
_cell.angle_gamma   90.00
#
_symmetry.space_group_name_H-M   'P 1'
#
loop_
_entity.id
_entity.type
_entity.pdbx_description
1 polymer ?
#
loop_
_entity_poly.entity_id
_entity_poly.type
_entity_poly.pdbx_seq_one_letter_code
_entity_poly.pdbx_strand_id
1 'polypeptide(L)'
;IGANVDRRLVAVFTLGAAIAGVAGALLAQTTQFVGLDVLGFPRSAELLIMLVLGGTGRLYGALIGAAVFMVAQDKISGFDPTYWQFYIGLLLVLIVLFARGGILGGLEKIYARIFKRKEAA
;
A
#
# COMPACT_ATOMS: atom_id res chain seq x y z
N ILE A 1 32.05 -13.77 9.74
CA ILE A 1 31.41 -12.99 8.64
C ILE A 1 30.87 -11.70 9.28
N GLY A 2 31.63 -10.60 9.16
CA GLY A 2 31.41 -9.34 9.88
C GLY A 2 30.66 -8.29 9.06
N ALA A 3 29.45 -8.62 8.60
CA ALA A 3 28.59 -7.60 8.01
C ALA A 3 28.05 -6.71 9.13
N ASN A 4 28.38 -5.42 9.09
CA ASN A 4 27.94 -4.46 10.08
C ASN A 4 26.43 -4.18 9.87
N VAL A 5 25.60 -4.90 10.65
CA VAL A 5 24.12 -4.92 10.52
C VAL A 5 23.57 -3.49 10.67
N ASP A 6 24.09 -2.73 11.63
CA ASP A 6 23.67 -1.37 11.91
C ASP A 6 23.86 -0.44 10.70
N ARG A 7 25.01 -0.50 10.02
CA ARG A 7 25.25 0.28 8.80
C ARG A 7 24.25 -0.05 7.70
N ARG A 8 23.86 -1.32 7.57
CA ARG A 8 22.91 -1.75 6.54
C ARG A 8 21.49 -1.30 6.86
N LEU A 9 21.07 -1.38 8.13
CA LEU A 9 19.77 -0.86 8.56
C LEU A 9 19.69 0.64 8.35
N VAL A 10 20.72 1.38 8.77
CA VAL A 10 20.79 2.84 8.56
C VAL A 10 20.74 3.16 7.07
N ALA A 11 21.54 2.51 6.23
CA ALA A 11 21.53 2.77 4.78
C ALA A 11 20.13 2.57 4.14
N VAL A 12 19.44 1.47 4.49
CA VAL A 12 18.10 1.18 3.96
C VAL A 12 17.07 2.18 4.52
N PHE A 13 17.16 2.53 5.80
CA PHE A 13 16.29 3.52 6.42
C PHE A 13 16.45 4.91 5.80
N THR A 14 17.68 5.40 5.65
CA THR A 14 17.95 6.72 5.07
C THR A 14 17.48 6.78 3.62
N LEU A 15 17.65 5.71 2.85
CA LEU A 15 17.19 5.64 1.47
C LEU A 15 15.66 5.62 1.37
N GLY A 16 14.99 4.87 2.24
CA GLY A 16 13.52 4.89 2.35
C GLY A 16 12.98 6.26 2.78
N ALA A 17 13.62 6.88 3.77
CA ALA A 17 13.27 8.22 4.25
C ALA A 17 13.47 9.30 3.18
N ALA A 18 14.54 9.21 2.37
CA ALA A 18 14.77 10.12 1.26
C ALA A 18 13.65 10.03 0.20
N ILE A 19 13.27 8.81 -0.19
CA ILE A 19 12.17 8.59 -1.14
C ILE A 19 10.83 9.09 -0.56
N ALA A 20 10.55 8.79 0.71
CA ALA A 20 9.36 9.28 1.40
C ALA A 20 9.32 10.81 1.49
N GLY A 21 10.46 11.46 1.72
CA GLY A 21 10.59 12.93 1.72
C GLY A 21 10.29 13.54 0.36
N VAL A 22 10.83 12.96 -0.72
CA VAL A 22 10.52 13.41 -2.10
C VAL A 22 9.04 13.23 -2.41
N ALA A 23 8.44 12.10 -2.04
CA ALA A 23 7.01 11.86 -2.22
C ALA A 23 6.16 12.86 -1.42
N GLY A 24 6.55 13.20 -0.18
CA GLY A 24 5.88 14.21 0.64
C GLY A 24 5.98 15.62 0.05
N ALA A 25 7.14 16.00 -0.49
CA ALA A 25 7.32 17.28 -1.18
C ALA A 25 6.43 17.39 -2.44
N LEU A 26 6.34 16.30 -3.22
CA LEU A 26 5.45 16.23 -4.37
C LEU A 26 3.98 16.33 -3.95
N LEU A 27 3.59 15.64 -2.87
CA LEU A 27 2.24 15.73 -2.32
C LEU A 27 1.89 17.18 -1.95
N ALA A 28 2.75 17.85 -1.18
CA ALA A 28 2.55 19.24 -0.76
C ALA A 28 2.41 20.19 -1.97
N GLN A 29 3.17 19.95 -3.04
CA GLN A 29 3.03 20.69 -4.29
C GLN A 29 1.66 20.44 -4.94
N THR A 30 1.21 19.19 -5.02
CA THR A 30 -0.06 18.83 -5.66
C THR A 30 -1.30 19.30 -4.88
N THR A 31 -1.25 19.29 -3.55
CA THR A 31 -2.40 19.67 -2.71
C THR A 31 -2.45 21.17 -2.43
N GLN A 32 -1.37 21.91 -2.69
CA GLN A 32 -1.18 23.36 -2.47
C GLN A 32 -1.42 23.87 -1.04
N PHE A 33 -1.98 23.04 -0.15
CA PHE A 33 -2.27 23.33 1.24
C PHE A 33 -1.81 22.15 2.09
N VAL A 34 -1.08 22.47 3.17
CA VAL A 34 -0.58 21.49 4.15
C VAL A 34 -1.21 21.83 5.49
N GLY A 35 -2.24 21.07 5.87
CA GLY A 35 -2.90 21.19 7.17
C GLY A 35 -2.33 20.24 8.23
N LEU A 36 -2.79 20.37 9.48
CA LEU A 36 -2.47 19.43 10.56
C LEU A 36 -3.00 18.00 10.30
N ASP A 37 -3.99 17.87 9.41
CA ASP A 37 -4.57 16.59 9.01
C ASP A 37 -3.53 15.65 8.37
N VAL A 38 -2.54 16.20 7.64
CA VAL A 38 -1.48 15.42 6.99
C VAL A 38 -0.52 14.77 8.00
N LEU A 39 -0.46 15.31 9.22
CA LEU A 39 0.28 14.75 10.36
C LEU A 39 -0.59 13.81 11.22
N GLY A 40 -1.87 13.69 10.88
CA GLY A 40 -2.82 12.86 11.61
C GLY A 40 -2.55 11.36 11.43
N PHE A 41 -3.04 10.59 12.41
CA PHE A 41 -3.05 9.13 12.35
C PHE A 41 -3.70 8.54 11.08
N PRO A 42 -4.81 9.10 10.54
CA PRO A 42 -5.46 8.56 9.34
C PRO A 42 -4.50 8.42 8.16
N ARG A 43 -3.60 9.40 7.97
CA ARG A 43 -2.62 9.38 6.89
C ARG A 43 -1.68 8.18 6.97
N SER A 44 -1.22 7.84 8.18
CA SER A 44 -0.36 6.68 8.39
C SER A 44 -1.10 5.36 8.15
N ALA A 45 -2.39 5.31 8.54
CA ALA A 45 -3.23 4.14 8.30
C ALA A 45 -3.46 3.90 6.80
N GLU A 46 -3.78 4.94 6.02
CA GLU A 46 -3.92 4.85 4.56
C GLU A 46 -2.67 4.27 3.89
N LEU A 47 -1.48 4.76 4.27
CA LEU A 47 -0.21 4.27 3.74
C LEU A 47 0.03 2.78 4.07
N LEU A 48 -0.31 2.37 5.29
CA LEU A 48 -0.25 0.97 5.69
C LEU A 48 -1.23 0.10 4.90
N ILE A 49 -2.44 0.59 4.61
CA ILE A 49 -3.42 -0.12 3.80
C ILE A 49 -2.89 -0.35 2.39
N MET A 50 -2.37 0.70 1.74
CA MET A 50 -1.78 0.57 0.40
C MET A 50 -0.67 -0.48 0.36
N LEU A 51 0.19 -0.51 1.38
CA LEU A 51 1.27 -1.49 1.51
C LEU A 51 0.74 -2.92 1.67
N VAL A 52 -0.22 -3.12 2.58
CA VAL A 52 -0.80 -4.44 2.90
C VAL A 52 -1.62 -4.98 1.72
N LEU A 53 -2.38 -4.10 1.06
CA LEU A 53 -3.18 -4.42 -0.12
C LEU A 53 -2.28 -4.87 -1.29
N GLY A 54 -1.13 -4.22 -1.46
CA GLY A 54 -0.11 -4.61 -2.43
C GLY A 54 0.52 -5.99 -2.20
N GLY A 55 0.65 -6.39 -0.93
CA GLY A 55 1.28 -7.65 -0.50
C GLY A 55 2.68 -7.47 0.08
N THR A 56 3.03 -8.31 1.06
CA THR A 56 4.30 -8.23 1.79
C THR A 56 5.46 -8.85 1.01
N GLY A 57 6.51 -8.08 0.71
CA GLY A 57 7.81 -8.63 0.28
C GLY A 57 8.34 -8.19 -1.09
N ARG A 58 7.61 -7.37 -1.86
CA ARG A 58 8.08 -6.83 -3.15
C ARG A 58 7.71 -5.34 -3.31
N LEU A 59 8.67 -4.52 -3.75
CA LEU A 59 8.44 -3.09 -4.06
C LEU A 59 7.29 -2.88 -5.06
N TYR A 60 7.17 -3.79 -6.04
CA TYR A 60 6.09 -3.77 -7.03
C TYR A 60 4.69 -3.94 -6.42
N GLY A 61 4.58 -4.63 -5.28
CA GLY A 61 3.32 -4.76 -4.55
C GLY A 61 2.82 -3.43 -4.04
N ALA A 62 3.69 -2.63 -3.44
CA ALA A 62 3.32 -1.31 -2.93
C ALA A 62 2.79 -0.37 -4.04
N LEU A 63 3.37 -0.42 -5.23
CA LEU A 63 2.91 0.39 -6.38
C LEU A 63 1.52 -0.02 -6.86
N ILE A 64 1.28 -1.33 -7.06
CA ILE A 64 -0.03 -1.85 -7.47
C ILE A 64 -1.07 -1.59 -6.37
N GLY A 65 -0.67 -1.80 -5.11
CA GLY A 65 -1.52 -1.57 -3.95
C GLY A 65 -1.96 -0.11 -3.83
N ALA A 66 -1.03 0.83 -4.01
CA ALA A 66 -1.34 2.26 -4.01
C ALA A 66 -2.30 2.64 -5.15
N ALA A 67 -2.07 2.14 -6.37
CA ALA A 67 -2.93 2.43 -7.51
C ALA A 67 -4.36 1.91 -7.31
N VAL A 68 -4.52 0.65 -6.87
CA VAL A 68 -5.84 0.06 -6.63
C VAL A 68 -6.55 0.75 -5.47
N PHE A 69 -5.83 1.02 -4.38
CA PHE A 69 -6.40 1.74 -3.24
C PHE A 69 -6.85 3.15 -3.64
N MET A 70 -6.06 3.88 -4.42
CA MET A 70 -6.41 5.23 -4.88
C MET A 70 -7.69 5.22 -5.73
N VAL A 71 -7.84 4.27 -6.65
CA VAL A 71 -9.07 4.11 -7.45
C VAL A 71 -10.27 3.74 -6.57
N ALA A 72 -10.08 2.82 -5.60
CA ALA A 72 -11.13 2.43 -4.68
C ALA A 72 -11.57 3.60 -3.79
N GLN A 73 -10.61 4.35 -3.25
CA GLN A 73 -10.86 5.54 -2.44
C GLN A 73 -11.62 6.59 -3.25
N ASP A 74 -11.18 6.90 -4.47
CA ASP A 74 -11.85 7.89 -5.33
C ASP A 74 -13.31 7.51 -5.63
N LYS A 75 -13.57 6.21 -5.86
CA LYS A 75 -14.93 5.70 -6.04
C LYS A 75 -15.76 5.79 -4.75
N ILE A 76 -15.21 5.40 -3.61
CA ILE A 76 -15.93 5.41 -2.32
C ILE A 76 -16.22 6.84 -1.87
N SER A 77 -15.26 7.74 -2.00
CA SER A 77 -15.42 9.17 -1.68
C SER A 77 -16.46 9.86 -2.57
N GLY A 78 -16.70 9.36 -3.78
CA GLY A 78 -17.72 9.87 -4.69
C GLY A 78 -19.17 9.51 -4.31
N PHE A 79 -19.38 8.48 -3.47
CA PHE A 79 -20.73 8.04 -3.07
C PHE A 79 -21.17 8.59 -1.71
N ASP A 80 -20.28 8.67 -0.70
CA ASP A 80 -20.64 9.13 0.66
C ASP A 80 -19.47 9.85 1.38
N PRO A 81 -19.42 11.21 1.34
CA PRO A 81 -18.35 11.99 1.96
C PRO A 81 -18.30 11.93 3.49
N THR A 82 -19.40 11.59 4.16
CA THR A 82 -19.53 11.71 5.63
C THR A 82 -18.94 10.51 6.40
N TYR A 83 -18.86 9.32 5.80
CA TYR A 83 -18.42 8.09 6.48
C TYR A 83 -17.24 7.37 5.79
N TRP A 84 -16.56 8.04 4.86
CA TRP A 84 -15.48 7.45 4.04
C TRP A 84 -14.36 6.78 4.87
N GLN A 85 -13.98 7.34 6.03
CA GLN A 85 -12.99 6.75 6.93
C GLN A 85 -13.43 5.42 7.54
N PHE A 86 -14.72 5.26 7.85
CA PHE A 86 -15.28 4.00 8.35
C PHE A 86 -15.22 2.91 7.26
N TYR A 87 -15.55 3.28 6.01
CA TYR A 87 -15.44 2.37 4.88
C TYR A 87 -14.00 1.97 4.57
N ILE A 88 -13.02 2.90 4.69
CA ILE A 88 -11.60 2.58 4.55
C ILE A 88 -11.13 1.60 5.64
N GLY A 89 -11.54 1.81 6.89
CA GLY A 89 -11.25 0.87 7.98
C GLY A 89 -11.88 -0.51 7.77
N LEU A 90 -13.13 -0.55 7.31
CA LEU A 90 -13.82 -1.79 6.97
C LEU A 90 -13.14 -2.51 5.80
N LEU A 91 -12.73 -1.77 4.77
CA LEU A 91 -11.98 -2.30 3.63
C LEU A 91 -10.66 -2.94 4.09
N LEU A 92 -9.93 -2.29 5.01
CA LEU A 92 -8.72 -2.86 5.62
C LEU A 92 -9.02 -4.21 6.27
N VAL A 93 -10.03 -4.26 7.14
CA VAL A 93 -10.42 -5.49 7.84
C VAL A 93 -10.76 -6.61 6.85
N LEU A 94 -11.56 -6.31 5.82
CA LEU A 94 -11.90 -7.27 4.76
C LEU A 94 -10.66 -7.75 4.02
N ILE A 95 -9.76 -6.86 3.62
CA ILE A 95 -8.53 -7.24 2.90
C ILE A 95 -7.64 -8.12 3.78
N VAL A 96 -7.45 -7.78 5.06
CA VAL A 96 -6.60 -8.57 5.95
C VAL A 96 -7.22 -9.96 6.22
N LEU A 97 -8.54 -10.06 6.35
CA LEU A 97 -9.24 -11.32 6.56
C LEU A 97 -9.25 -12.22 5.32
N PHE A 98 -9.56 -11.65 4.14
CA PHE A 98 -9.78 -12.42 2.92
C PHE A 98 -8.55 -12.53 2.01
N ALA A 99 -7.65 -11.54 2.01
CA ALA A 99 -6.47 -11.48 1.16
C ALA A 99 -5.17 -11.72 1.96
N ARG A 100 -5.02 -12.93 2.52
CA ARG A 100 -3.76 -13.41 3.13
C ARG A 100 -2.66 -13.48 2.04
N GLY A 101 -1.90 -12.39 1.90
CA GLY A 101 -0.83 -12.20 0.91
C GLY A 101 -0.99 -10.99 -0.04
N GLY A 102 -2.06 -10.20 0.10
CA GLY A 102 -2.35 -9.06 -0.77
C GLY A 102 -2.74 -9.46 -2.20
N ILE A 103 -2.88 -8.46 -3.09
CA ILE A 103 -3.24 -8.65 -4.50
C ILE A 103 -2.23 -9.57 -5.21
N LEU A 104 -0.93 -9.41 -4.91
CA LEU A 104 0.12 -10.24 -5.50
C LEU A 104 0.05 -11.71 -5.06
N GLY A 105 -0.23 -11.98 -3.78
CA GLY A 105 -0.40 -13.35 -3.29
C GLY A 105 -1.66 -14.04 -3.84
N GLY A 106 -2.71 -13.27 -4.12
CA GLY A 106 -3.91 -13.73 -4.82
C GLY A 106 -3.64 -14.03 -6.31
N LEU A 107 -2.95 -13.11 -7.00
CA LEU A 107 -2.56 -13.27 -8.40
C LEU A 107 -1.62 -14.45 -8.60
N GLU A 108 -0.61 -14.66 -7.76
CA GLU A 108 0.27 -15.84 -7.86
C GLU A 108 -0.51 -17.16 -7.68
N LYS A 109 -1.48 -17.21 -6.75
CA LYS A 109 -2.33 -18.39 -6.56
C LYS A 109 -3.27 -18.65 -7.74
N ILE A 110 -3.85 -17.60 -8.32
CA ILE A 110 -4.74 -17.70 -9.49
C ILE A 110 -3.94 -18.07 -10.74
N TYR A 111 -2.78 -17.43 -10.96
CA TYR A 111 -1.89 -17.72 -12.08
C TYR A 111 -1.35 -19.15 -12.01
N ALA A 112 -0.93 -19.62 -10.84
CA ALA A 112 -0.52 -21.01 -10.63
C ALA A 112 -1.67 -22.00 -10.91
N ARG A 113 -2.92 -21.64 -10.58
CA ARG A 113 -4.09 -22.49 -10.81
C ARG A 113 -4.54 -22.53 -12.27
N ILE A 114 -4.34 -21.45 -13.02
CA ILE A 114 -4.65 -21.35 -14.45
C ILE A 114 -3.54 -22.01 -15.30
N PHE A 115 -2.27 -21.82 -14.95
CA PHE A 115 -1.15 -22.40 -15.69
C PHE A 115 -1.07 -23.93 -15.53
N LYS A 116 -1.38 -24.46 -14.34
CA LYS A 116 -1.48 -25.90 -14.09
C LYS A 116 -2.63 -26.58 -14.86
N ARG A 117 -3.57 -25.80 -15.40
CA ARG A 117 -4.67 -26.29 -16.25
C ARG A 117 -4.25 -26.45 -17.72
N LYS A 118 -3.13 -25.87 -18.14
CA LYS A 118 -2.60 -25.95 -19.51
C LYS A 118 -1.69 -27.16 -19.76
N GLU A 119 -1.14 -27.78 -18.72
CA GLU A 119 -0.41 -29.06 -18.83
C GLU A 119 -1.32 -30.29 -18.80
N ALA A 120 -2.62 -30.11 -18.54
CA ALA A 120 -3.60 -31.18 -18.45
C ALA A 120 -4.61 -31.18 -19.62
N ALA A 121 -4.37 -30.39 -20.68
CA ALA A 121 -5.21 -30.31 -21.87
C ALA A 121 -4.41 -30.66 -23.12
#